data_AF-A0A523RCL1-F1
#
_entry.id   AF-A0A523RCL1-F1
#
_cell.length_a   1.000
_cell.length_b   1.000
_cell.length_c   1.000
_cell.angle_alpha   90.00
_cell.angle_beta   90.00
_cell.angle_gamma   90.00
#
_symmetry.space_group_name_H-M   'P 1'
#
loop_
_entity.id
_entity.type
_entity.pdbx_description
1 polymer ?
#
loop_
_entity_poly.entity_id
_entity_poly.type
_entity_poly.pdbx_seq_one_letter_code
_entity_poly.pdbx_strand_id
1 'polypeptide(L)'
;MSKHFKIILTVFLVAILGVGSYFIYHGLSSKEDSGEILGENVTEDKVSHYQITIEEEEEFYQLIGRGVTEAKLEEIRDSLNQLKERYREGYFVIVKVSSLIPDSFRQFYEDGSPANLSLLVRELTALVDASQVLEKRGYGEGVAFKKVFLIEDKEVFLELIDLSISSSELRNYFENSTDFDEENFLKSANPLYNILEGINANLRGLRLILAFEDKVKSGLRGELKYHLRRVYHLETYLRFLREKSPSEWKKIVGDKEAVFLIQKLWSESEREVKKAFETDLFSDYQSNQKLVFNPENRGIFNHLEQEAGLGEIDDWTLDDRGLKEKGIELDLFRY
;
A
#
# COMPACT_ATOMS: atom_id res chain seq x y z
N MET A 1 2.17 13.39 -32.47
CA MET A 1 1.18 13.01 -31.44
C MET A 1 1.15 14.09 -30.37
N SER A 2 -0.01 14.69 -30.09
CA SER A 2 -0.15 15.81 -29.14
C SER A 2 0.20 15.37 -27.70
N LYS A 3 0.88 16.21 -26.92
CA LYS A 3 1.20 15.98 -25.49
C LYS A 3 -0.04 15.62 -24.66
N HIS A 4 -1.21 16.10 -25.06
CA HIS A 4 -2.47 15.80 -24.37
C HIS A 4 -2.96 14.36 -24.61
N PHE A 5 -2.57 13.75 -25.74
CA PHE A 5 -2.91 12.35 -26.04
C PHE A 5 -2.12 11.36 -25.17
N LYS A 6 -0.88 11.69 -24.79
CA LYS A 6 -0.07 10.85 -23.87
C LYS A 6 -0.61 10.86 -22.44
N ILE A 7 -1.02 12.03 -21.94
CA ILE A 7 -1.59 12.14 -20.58
C ILE A 7 -2.94 11.42 -20.49
N ILE A 8 -3.78 11.56 -21.52
CA ILE A 8 -5.05 10.82 -21.58
C ILE A 8 -4.78 9.31 -21.66
N LEU A 9 -3.81 8.85 -22.46
CA LEU A 9 -3.48 7.43 -22.58
C LEU A 9 -2.90 6.82 -21.29
N THR A 10 -2.08 7.56 -20.54
CA THR A 10 -1.55 7.11 -19.24
C THR A 10 -2.65 7.03 -18.18
N VAL A 11 -3.55 8.01 -18.12
CA VAL A 11 -4.73 7.97 -17.23
C VAL A 11 -5.69 6.84 -17.66
N PHE A 12 -5.83 6.59 -18.97
CA PHE A 12 -6.65 5.50 -19.50
C PHE A 12 -6.05 4.11 -19.23
N LEU A 13 -4.72 3.97 -19.21
CA LEU A 13 -4.03 2.72 -18.86
C LEU A 13 -4.11 2.40 -17.36
N VAL A 14 -3.99 3.42 -16.50
CA VAL A 14 -4.24 3.25 -15.05
C VAL A 14 -5.70 2.89 -14.78
N ALA A 15 -6.65 3.48 -15.53
CA ALA A 15 -8.05 3.12 -15.45
C ALA A 15 -8.35 1.71 -16.00
N ILE A 16 -7.66 1.24 -17.04
CA ILE A 16 -7.81 -0.13 -17.56
C ILE A 16 -7.23 -1.17 -16.58
N LEU A 17 -6.13 -0.87 -15.90
CA LEU A 17 -5.59 -1.72 -14.84
C LEU A 17 -6.51 -1.78 -13.60
N GLY A 18 -7.25 -0.70 -13.32
CA GLY A 18 -8.29 -0.67 -12.28
C GLY A 18 -9.65 -1.29 -12.68
N VAL A 19 -9.89 -1.59 -13.97
CA VAL A 19 -11.16 -2.12 -14.50
C VAL A 19 -11.03 -3.55 -15.04
N GLY A 20 -9.80 -4.06 -15.20
CA GLY A 20 -9.50 -5.37 -15.82
C GLY A 20 -10.04 -6.59 -15.07
N SER A 21 -10.52 -6.44 -13.84
CA SER A 21 -10.98 -7.54 -12.98
C SER A 21 -12.34 -8.14 -13.36
N TYR A 22 -13.06 -7.58 -14.36
CA TYR A 22 -14.44 -7.99 -14.67
C TYR A 22 -14.60 -8.96 -15.87
N PHE A 23 -13.59 -9.14 -16.73
CA PHE A 23 -13.78 -9.85 -18.01
C PHE A 23 -13.04 -11.18 -18.22
N ILE A 24 -12.38 -11.73 -17.21
CA ILE A 24 -11.70 -13.04 -17.32
C ILE A 24 -12.44 -14.07 -16.45
N TYR A 25 -13.75 -14.20 -16.69
CA TYR A 25 -14.56 -15.29 -16.15
C TYR A 25 -15.17 -16.01 -17.35
N HIS A 26 -14.45 -16.98 -17.92
CA HIS A 26 -14.97 -18.17 -18.60
C HIS A 26 -13.83 -18.90 -19.35
N GLY A 27 -13.36 -20.03 -18.79
CA GLY A 27 -12.60 -21.01 -19.57
C GLY A 27 -11.68 -21.93 -18.78
N LEU A 28 -12.19 -23.12 -18.45
CA LEU A 28 -11.48 -24.40 -18.31
C LEU A 28 -10.70 -24.73 -17.01
N SER A 29 -11.43 -25.46 -16.16
CA SER A 29 -11.03 -26.61 -15.34
C SER A 29 -9.80 -27.42 -15.83
N SER A 30 -8.87 -27.74 -14.92
CA SER A 30 -8.65 -29.11 -14.40
C SER A 30 -7.57 -29.21 -13.30
N LYS A 31 -7.99 -29.69 -12.11
CA LYS A 31 -7.40 -30.63 -11.12
C LYS A 31 -5.89 -30.84 -10.88
N GLU A 32 -5.62 -31.08 -9.56
CA GLU A 32 -4.55 -31.85 -8.87
C GLU A 32 -3.16 -31.17 -8.79
N ASP A 33 -2.38 -31.17 -7.69
CA ASP A 33 -2.40 -31.92 -6.44
C ASP A 33 -1.57 -31.20 -5.34
N SER A 34 -1.78 -31.64 -4.10
CA SER A 34 -1.26 -31.19 -2.79
C SER A 34 0.27 -31.13 -2.58
N GLY A 35 0.69 -30.32 -1.58
CA GLY A 35 2.00 -30.47 -0.92
C GLY A 35 2.16 -29.65 0.36
N GLU A 36 1.85 -30.25 1.52
CA GLU A 36 2.29 -29.82 2.86
C GLU A 36 3.81 -29.95 2.97
N ILE A 37 4.52 -28.96 3.54
CA ILE A 37 5.76 -29.21 4.30
C ILE A 37 5.81 -28.36 5.58
N LEU A 38 6.10 -29.08 6.66
CA LEU A 38 6.22 -28.73 8.06
C LEU A 38 7.37 -27.76 8.36
N GLY A 39 7.20 -27.04 9.48
CA GLY A 39 8.14 -26.03 9.94
C GLY A 39 9.35 -26.55 10.71
N GLU A 40 10.27 -25.63 10.97
CA GLU A 40 11.33 -25.75 11.95
C GLU A 40 11.54 -24.40 12.65
N ASN A 41 11.64 -24.48 13.98
CA ASN A 41 11.92 -23.36 14.88
C ASN A 41 13.36 -22.85 14.66
N VAL A 42 13.50 -21.58 14.27
CA VAL A 42 14.79 -20.87 14.29
C VAL A 42 14.71 -19.77 15.34
N THR A 43 15.66 -19.81 16.26
CA THR A 43 15.89 -18.87 17.35
C THR A 43 16.08 -17.42 16.86
N GLU A 44 15.38 -16.50 17.53
CA GLU A 44 15.40 -15.04 17.34
C GLU A 44 16.79 -14.44 17.65
N ASP A 45 17.67 -14.44 16.66
CA ASP A 45 18.41 -13.21 16.38
C ASP A 45 17.49 -12.33 15.52
N LYS A 46 17.56 -11.00 15.66
CA LYS A 46 16.75 -10.06 14.86
C LYS A 46 17.11 -10.18 13.37
N VAL A 47 16.56 -11.21 12.72
CA VAL A 47 16.59 -11.40 11.28
C VAL A 47 15.89 -10.19 10.70
N SER A 48 16.62 -9.39 9.95
CA SER A 48 16.07 -8.32 9.12
C SER A 48 14.91 -8.92 8.32
N HIS A 49 13.66 -8.59 8.64
CA HIS A 49 12.46 -9.15 7.98
C HIS A 49 12.46 -8.99 6.45
N TYR A 50 13.30 -8.10 5.93
CA TYR A 50 13.48 -7.85 4.49
C TYR A 50 14.72 -8.55 3.91
N GLN A 51 14.80 -9.88 3.99
CA GLN A 51 15.93 -10.62 3.40
C GLN A 51 15.69 -10.88 1.90
N ILE A 52 16.73 -10.63 1.10
CA ILE A 52 16.83 -11.00 -0.31
C ILE A 52 18.10 -11.83 -0.43
N THR A 53 17.98 -13.02 -1.00
CA THR A 53 19.14 -13.89 -1.27
C THR A 53 19.95 -13.38 -2.46
N ILE A 54 21.20 -13.82 -2.57
CA ILE A 54 22.06 -13.42 -3.71
C ILE A 54 21.44 -13.94 -5.01
N GLU A 55 20.89 -15.15 -4.99
CA GLU A 55 20.24 -15.80 -6.11
C GLU A 55 19.03 -15.01 -6.62
N GLU A 56 18.18 -14.52 -5.72
CA GLU A 56 17.02 -13.68 -6.08
C GLU A 56 17.42 -12.33 -6.65
N GLU A 57 18.48 -11.72 -6.10
CA GLU A 57 19.04 -10.48 -6.61
C GLU A 57 19.63 -10.68 -8.03
N GLU A 58 20.35 -11.77 -8.25
CA GLU A 58 20.88 -12.14 -9.57
C GLU A 58 19.74 -12.41 -10.58
N GLU A 59 18.70 -13.15 -10.18
CA GLU A 59 17.54 -13.42 -11.02
C GLU A 59 16.84 -12.11 -11.42
N PHE A 60 16.62 -11.21 -10.46
CA PHE A 60 16.07 -9.89 -10.73
C PHE A 60 16.86 -9.16 -11.82
N TYR A 61 18.19 -9.06 -11.69
CA TYR A 61 19.03 -8.39 -12.69
C TYR A 61 18.98 -9.08 -14.07
N GLN A 62 18.91 -10.40 -14.11
CA GLN A 62 18.75 -11.15 -15.36
C GLN A 62 17.39 -10.86 -16.03
N LEU A 63 16.32 -10.73 -15.26
CA LEU A 63 14.97 -10.44 -15.76
C LEU A 63 14.86 -9.00 -16.28
N ILE A 64 15.36 -8.02 -15.53
CA ILE A 64 15.28 -6.61 -15.93
C ILE A 64 16.33 -6.22 -16.98
N GLY A 65 17.46 -6.93 -17.06
CA GLY A 65 18.49 -6.70 -18.08
C GLY A 65 18.03 -7.04 -19.51
N ARG A 66 16.95 -7.82 -19.67
CA ARG A 66 16.35 -8.11 -20.98
C ARG A 66 15.66 -6.86 -21.54
N GLY A 67 16.34 -6.17 -22.45
CA GLY A 67 15.80 -4.99 -23.13
C GLY A 67 16.29 -3.64 -22.59
N VAL A 68 17.19 -3.66 -21.59
CA VAL A 68 17.80 -2.46 -21.01
C VAL A 68 19.27 -2.39 -21.39
N THR A 69 19.82 -1.18 -21.56
CA THR A 69 21.26 -1.01 -21.85
C THR A 69 22.12 -1.29 -20.61
N GLU A 70 23.36 -1.71 -20.80
CA GLU A 70 24.28 -1.98 -19.68
C GLU A 70 24.47 -0.74 -18.76
N ALA A 71 24.58 0.45 -19.35
CA ALA A 71 24.69 1.69 -18.58
C ALA A 71 23.47 1.93 -17.68
N LYS A 72 22.27 1.59 -18.17
CA LYS A 72 21.03 1.73 -17.41
C LYS A 72 20.89 0.63 -16.35
N LEU A 73 21.39 -0.56 -16.63
CA LEU A 73 21.48 -1.64 -15.63
C LEU A 73 22.41 -1.24 -14.48
N GLU A 74 23.53 -0.59 -14.78
CA GLU A 74 24.45 -0.05 -13.76
C GLU A 74 23.79 1.04 -12.90
N GLU A 75 23.03 1.97 -13.51
CA GLU A 75 22.24 2.96 -12.73
C GLU A 75 21.25 2.29 -11.76
N ILE A 76 20.63 1.18 -12.17
CA ILE A 76 19.71 0.41 -11.33
C ILE A 76 20.48 -0.29 -10.21
N ARG A 77 21.67 -0.87 -10.48
CA ARG A 77 22.55 -1.47 -9.47
C ARG A 77 22.95 -0.45 -8.41
N ASP A 78 23.40 0.72 -8.82
CA ASP A 78 23.76 1.82 -7.92
C ASP A 78 22.58 2.28 -7.04
N SER A 79 21.40 2.36 -7.63
CA SER A 79 20.17 2.74 -6.91
C SER A 79 19.76 1.68 -5.89
N LEU A 80 19.85 0.40 -6.26
CA LEU A 80 19.51 -0.72 -5.38
C LEU A 80 20.51 -0.89 -4.24
N ASN A 81 21.80 -0.72 -4.49
CA ASN A 81 22.81 -0.74 -3.43
C ASN A 81 22.55 0.33 -2.37
N GLN A 82 22.21 1.55 -2.81
CA GLN A 82 21.84 2.62 -1.88
C GLN A 82 20.57 2.29 -1.08
N LEU A 83 19.57 1.66 -1.71
CA LEU A 83 18.36 1.21 -1.01
C LEU A 83 18.66 0.09 -0.01
N LYS A 84 19.50 -0.87 -0.37
CA LYS A 84 19.92 -1.98 0.50
C LYS A 84 20.60 -1.47 1.78
N GLU A 85 21.37 -0.39 1.66
CA GLU A 85 22.03 0.27 2.79
C GLU A 85 21.10 1.14 3.63
N ARG A 86 20.26 1.97 2.98
CA ARG A 86 19.51 3.04 3.66
C ARG A 86 18.03 2.72 3.93
N TYR A 87 17.41 1.86 3.13
CA TYR A 87 15.98 1.51 3.23
C TYR A 87 15.69 0.11 2.69
N ARG A 88 16.03 -0.91 3.49
CA ARG A 88 15.91 -2.35 3.13
C ARG A 88 14.51 -2.77 2.70
N GLU A 89 13.48 -2.19 3.30
CA GLU A 89 12.08 -2.43 2.94
C GLU A 89 11.80 -2.04 1.47
N GLY A 90 12.25 -0.86 1.03
CA GLY A 90 12.09 -0.43 -0.36
C GLY A 90 12.94 -1.25 -1.34
N TYR A 91 14.15 -1.66 -0.93
CA TYR A 91 14.97 -2.60 -1.69
C TYR A 91 14.23 -3.93 -1.90
N PHE A 92 13.67 -4.50 -0.83
CA PHE A 92 12.89 -5.73 -0.89
C PHE A 92 11.69 -5.61 -1.84
N VAL A 93 10.90 -4.55 -1.72
CA VAL A 93 9.74 -4.30 -2.60
C VAL A 93 10.17 -4.30 -4.06
N ILE A 94 11.25 -3.57 -4.39
CA ILE A 94 11.72 -3.49 -5.77
C ILE A 94 12.14 -4.86 -6.26
N VAL A 95 12.97 -5.60 -5.53
CA VAL A 95 13.47 -6.90 -6.01
C VAL A 95 12.32 -7.91 -6.15
N LYS A 96 11.50 -8.10 -5.10
CA LYS A 96 10.48 -9.15 -5.08
C LYS A 96 9.29 -8.86 -6.00
N VAL A 97 8.78 -7.62 -6.01
CA VAL A 97 7.59 -7.29 -6.83
C VAL A 97 7.98 -7.15 -8.30
N SER A 98 9.09 -6.47 -8.60
CA SER A 98 9.49 -6.26 -10.00
C SER A 98 9.90 -7.54 -10.71
N SER A 99 10.41 -8.55 -10.01
CA SER A 99 10.73 -9.85 -10.61
C SER A 99 9.50 -10.56 -11.18
N LEU A 100 8.32 -10.26 -10.64
CA LEU A 100 7.05 -10.82 -11.13
C LEU A 100 6.49 -10.02 -12.30
N ILE A 101 6.81 -8.73 -12.39
CA ILE A 101 6.34 -7.82 -13.44
C ILE A 101 7.49 -7.02 -14.04
N PRO A 102 8.51 -7.68 -14.61
CA PRO A 102 9.75 -7.02 -15.02
C PRO A 102 9.52 -6.01 -16.14
N ASP A 103 8.51 -6.25 -17.00
CA ASP A 103 8.12 -5.36 -18.08
C ASP A 103 7.55 -4.04 -17.55
N SER A 104 6.67 -4.09 -16.54
CA SER A 104 6.10 -2.91 -15.89
C SER A 104 7.16 -2.10 -15.14
N PHE A 105 8.09 -2.79 -14.48
CA PHE A 105 9.25 -2.14 -13.86
C PHE A 105 10.11 -1.41 -14.90
N ARG A 106 10.45 -2.06 -16.02
CA ARG A 106 11.24 -1.44 -17.09
C ARG A 106 10.53 -0.23 -17.67
N GLN A 107 9.24 -0.35 -17.99
CA GLN A 107 8.45 0.76 -18.49
C GLN A 107 8.49 1.95 -17.52
N PHE A 108 8.35 1.70 -16.21
CA PHE A 108 8.44 2.77 -15.22
C PHE A 108 9.83 3.44 -15.19
N TYR A 109 10.90 2.66 -15.32
CA TYR A 109 12.29 3.14 -15.36
C TYR A 109 12.68 3.83 -16.68
N GLU A 110 11.99 3.53 -17.78
CA GLU A 110 12.23 4.06 -19.13
C GLU A 110 11.35 5.29 -19.43
N ASP A 111 10.06 5.27 -19.07
CA ASP A 111 9.11 6.37 -19.25
C ASP A 111 9.25 7.45 -18.16
N GLY A 112 9.83 7.09 -17.03
CA GLY A 112 10.13 7.98 -15.92
C GLY A 112 11.59 8.45 -15.89
N SER A 113 11.86 9.48 -15.10
CA SER A 113 13.23 9.65 -14.62
C SER A 113 13.52 8.49 -13.64
N PRO A 114 14.60 7.71 -13.81
CA PRO A 114 15.06 6.75 -12.79
C PRO A 114 15.24 7.37 -11.40
N ALA A 115 15.23 8.71 -11.31
CA ALA A 115 15.46 9.49 -10.10
C ALA A 115 14.28 9.60 -9.12
N ASN A 116 13.15 8.90 -9.30
CA ASN A 116 12.05 8.94 -8.31
C ASN A 116 11.74 7.56 -7.69
N LEU A 117 12.71 7.02 -6.95
CA LEU A 117 12.62 5.75 -6.24
C LEU A 117 11.44 5.69 -5.25
N SER A 118 11.03 6.81 -4.63
CA SER A 118 9.86 6.84 -3.74
C SER A 118 8.57 6.54 -4.49
N LEU A 119 8.40 7.12 -5.68
CA LEU A 119 7.26 6.86 -6.54
C LEU A 119 7.26 5.41 -7.01
N LEU A 120 8.41 4.86 -7.43
CA LEU A 120 8.51 3.46 -7.82
C LEU A 120 8.08 2.53 -6.68
N VAL A 121 8.66 2.70 -5.49
CA VAL A 121 8.32 1.85 -4.33
C VAL A 121 6.85 1.98 -3.97
N ARG A 122 6.28 3.19 -4.04
CA ARG A 122 4.84 3.41 -3.86
C ARG A 122 4.02 2.59 -4.86
N GLU A 123 4.28 2.75 -6.16
CA GLU A 123 3.50 2.08 -7.21
C GLU A 123 3.65 0.55 -7.12
N LEU A 124 4.86 0.03 -6.91
CA LEU A 124 5.09 -1.40 -6.74
C LEU A 124 4.37 -1.96 -5.51
N THR A 125 4.27 -1.19 -4.42
CA THR A 125 3.51 -1.60 -3.23
C THR A 125 2.02 -1.70 -3.53
N ALA A 126 1.46 -0.76 -4.29
CA ALA A 126 0.07 -0.81 -4.71
C ALA A 126 -0.21 -2.00 -5.63
N LEU A 127 0.71 -2.31 -6.55
CA LEU A 127 0.59 -3.40 -7.52
C LEU A 127 0.59 -4.80 -6.92
N VAL A 128 0.85 -4.97 -5.62
CA VAL A 128 0.84 -6.30 -4.98
C VAL A 128 -0.52 -6.98 -5.06
N ASP A 129 -1.60 -6.20 -5.13
CA ASP A 129 -2.96 -6.73 -5.28
C ASP A 129 -3.35 -7.02 -6.75
N ALA A 130 -2.48 -6.73 -7.71
CA ALA A 130 -2.80 -6.86 -9.11
C ALA A 130 -2.99 -8.35 -9.44
N SER A 131 -4.08 -8.68 -10.12
CA SER A 131 -4.44 -10.06 -10.47
C SER A 131 -3.28 -10.82 -11.13
N GLN A 132 -2.52 -10.15 -12.00
CA GLN A 132 -1.34 -10.73 -12.64
C GLN A 132 -0.23 -11.10 -11.65
N VAL A 133 0.01 -10.28 -10.62
CA VAL A 133 1.01 -10.55 -9.57
C VAL A 133 0.55 -11.73 -8.72
N LEU A 134 -0.73 -11.76 -8.37
CA LEU A 134 -1.31 -12.83 -7.56
C LEU A 134 -1.34 -14.17 -8.32
N GLU A 135 -1.69 -14.15 -9.60
CA GLU A 135 -1.65 -15.32 -10.49
C GLU A 135 -0.23 -15.88 -10.62
N LYS A 136 0.78 -15.02 -10.87
CA LYS A 136 2.18 -15.45 -10.99
C LYS A 136 2.74 -16.08 -9.73
N ARG A 137 2.15 -15.77 -8.56
CA ARG A 137 2.49 -16.39 -7.28
C ARG A 137 1.69 -17.64 -6.96
N GLY A 138 0.81 -18.07 -7.86
CA GLY A 138 0.00 -19.26 -7.68
C GLY A 138 -1.12 -19.10 -6.65
N TYR A 139 -1.50 -17.87 -6.28
CA TYR A 139 -2.69 -17.68 -5.47
C TYR A 139 -3.94 -18.06 -6.28
N GLY A 140 -4.71 -19.03 -5.76
CA GLY A 140 -5.79 -19.69 -6.48
C GLY A 140 -7.15 -18.97 -6.48
N GLU A 141 -8.20 -19.71 -6.85
CA GLU A 141 -9.59 -19.24 -6.82
C GLU A 141 -9.99 -18.84 -5.38
N GLY A 142 -10.52 -17.62 -5.21
CA GLY A 142 -10.93 -17.06 -3.90
C GLY A 142 -10.31 -15.69 -3.58
N VAL A 143 -9.19 -15.34 -4.21
CA VAL A 143 -8.53 -14.03 -4.09
C VAL A 143 -9.43 -12.87 -4.53
N ALA A 144 -10.39 -13.13 -5.44
CA ALA A 144 -11.31 -12.12 -5.94
C ALA A 144 -12.18 -11.44 -4.85
N PHE A 145 -12.33 -12.08 -3.69
CA PHE A 145 -13.08 -11.53 -2.54
C PHE A 145 -12.19 -10.94 -1.46
N LYS A 146 -10.87 -10.93 -1.67
CA LYS A 146 -9.88 -10.45 -0.73
C LYS A 146 -9.16 -9.21 -1.27
N LYS A 147 -8.71 -8.34 -0.38
CA LYS A 147 -7.72 -7.31 -0.66
C LYS A 147 -6.38 -7.74 -0.09
N VAL A 148 -5.32 -7.54 -0.85
CA VAL A 148 -3.95 -7.87 -0.43
C VAL A 148 -3.20 -6.58 -0.10
N PHE A 149 -2.55 -6.56 1.05
CA PHE A 149 -1.69 -5.45 1.47
C PHE A 149 -0.29 -5.97 1.73
N LEU A 150 0.71 -5.30 1.17
CA LEU A 150 2.09 -5.53 1.60
C LEU A 150 2.37 -4.71 2.86
N ILE A 151 2.38 -5.34 4.02
CA ILE A 151 2.66 -4.72 5.32
C ILE A 151 3.90 -5.40 5.89
N GLU A 152 4.89 -4.62 6.30
CA GLU A 152 6.22 -5.14 6.61
C GLU A 152 6.77 -5.95 5.41
N ASP A 153 7.26 -7.16 5.62
CA ASP A 153 7.71 -8.12 4.62
C ASP A 153 6.63 -9.13 4.21
N LYS A 154 5.38 -8.91 4.62
CA LYS A 154 4.29 -9.88 4.51
C LYS A 154 3.14 -9.39 3.69
N GLU A 155 2.46 -10.34 3.07
CA GLU A 155 1.20 -10.11 2.39
C GLU A 155 0.08 -10.40 3.37
N VAL A 156 -0.72 -9.38 3.66
CA VAL A 156 -1.87 -9.46 4.53
C VAL A 156 -3.11 -9.53 3.65
N PHE A 157 -3.80 -10.65 3.71
CA PHE A 157 -5.05 -10.87 3.03
C PHE A 157 -6.20 -10.49 3.95
N LEU A 158 -7.07 -9.59 3.48
CA LEU A 158 -8.30 -9.21 4.18
C LEU A 158 -9.50 -9.53 3.31
N GLU A 159 -10.54 -10.11 3.92
CA GLU A 159 -11.84 -10.23 3.27
C GLU A 159 -12.41 -8.83 2.98
N LEU A 160 -13.08 -8.69 1.84
CA LEU A 160 -13.76 -7.45 1.48
C LEU A 160 -15.06 -7.31 2.28
N ILE A 161 -15.14 -6.28 3.11
CA ILE A 161 -16.39 -5.89 3.76
C ILE A 161 -17.28 -5.21 2.74
N ASP A 162 -18.45 -5.78 2.46
CA ASP A 162 -19.45 -5.20 1.58
C ASP A 162 -20.15 -4.00 2.25
N LEU A 163 -19.75 -2.80 1.84
CA LEU A 163 -20.27 -1.53 2.33
C LEU A 163 -21.21 -0.90 1.30
N SER A 164 -22.50 -0.87 1.61
CA SER A 164 -23.54 -0.37 0.71
C SER A 164 -23.75 1.14 0.86
N ILE A 165 -22.81 1.94 0.37
CA ILE A 165 -22.81 3.41 0.54
C ILE A 165 -23.12 4.09 -0.79
N SER A 166 -24.03 5.07 -0.77
CA SER A 166 -24.28 5.91 -1.93
C SER A 166 -23.13 6.89 -2.19
N SER A 167 -22.52 6.83 -3.37
CA SER A 167 -21.48 7.79 -3.78
C SER A 167 -21.95 9.24 -3.73
N SER A 168 -23.26 9.52 -3.90
CA SER A 168 -23.81 10.88 -3.82
C SER A 168 -23.91 11.40 -2.38
N GLU A 169 -24.24 10.54 -1.42
CA GLU A 169 -24.27 10.90 0.01
C GLU A 169 -22.86 11.14 0.52
N LEU A 170 -21.92 10.29 0.12
CA LEU A 170 -20.52 10.43 0.45
C LEU A 170 -19.95 11.73 -0.14
N ARG A 171 -20.21 12.00 -1.42
CA ARG A 171 -19.84 13.27 -2.09
C ARG A 171 -20.32 14.50 -1.31
N ASN A 172 -21.58 14.51 -0.90
CA ASN A 172 -22.14 15.65 -0.17
C ASN A 172 -21.53 15.83 1.23
N TYR A 173 -21.02 14.74 1.83
CA TYR A 173 -20.38 14.78 3.16
C TYR A 173 -18.93 15.27 3.09
N PHE A 174 -18.21 14.98 2.01
CA PHE A 174 -16.89 15.55 1.73
C PHE A 174 -17.05 16.99 1.19
N GLU A 175 -17.38 17.94 2.07
CA GLU A 175 -17.58 19.35 1.71
C GLU A 175 -16.42 19.92 0.87
N ASN A 176 -16.71 20.50 -0.32
CA ASN A 176 -15.89 21.42 -1.14
C ASN A 176 -14.35 21.24 -1.10
N SER A 177 -13.84 20.02 -1.13
CA SER A 177 -12.41 19.76 -1.22
C SER A 177 -11.98 19.84 -2.70
N THR A 178 -11.62 21.03 -3.17
CA THR A 178 -11.10 21.29 -4.55
C THR A 178 -9.81 20.54 -4.90
N ASP A 179 -9.29 19.76 -3.96
CA ASP A 179 -8.02 19.04 -4.01
C ASP A 179 -8.19 17.51 -3.93
N PHE A 180 -9.44 17.05 -3.93
CA PHE A 180 -9.85 15.66 -3.91
C PHE A 180 -9.78 15.07 -5.33
N ASP A 181 -9.12 13.92 -5.50
CA ASP A 181 -9.37 13.06 -6.67
C ASP A 181 -10.70 12.33 -6.45
N GLU A 182 -11.75 13.13 -6.42
CA GLU A 182 -13.13 12.74 -6.18
C GLU A 182 -13.60 11.68 -7.15
N GLU A 183 -13.09 11.75 -8.38
CA GLU A 183 -13.48 10.90 -9.48
C GLU A 183 -13.01 9.47 -9.28
N ASN A 184 -11.75 9.25 -8.89
CA ASN A 184 -11.25 7.90 -8.64
C ASN A 184 -11.75 7.32 -7.31
N PHE A 185 -11.96 8.17 -6.29
CA PHE A 185 -12.47 7.71 -5.00
C PHE A 185 -13.93 7.26 -5.05
N LEU A 186 -14.83 8.09 -5.57
CA LEU A 186 -16.27 7.81 -5.57
C LEU A 186 -16.69 6.72 -6.56
N LYS A 187 -15.81 6.39 -7.53
CA LYS A 187 -16.00 5.29 -8.49
C LYS A 187 -15.44 3.96 -7.99
N SER A 188 -14.69 3.95 -6.88
CA SER A 188 -14.19 2.72 -6.29
C SER A 188 -15.37 1.86 -5.82
N ALA A 189 -15.39 0.58 -6.18
CA ALA A 189 -16.37 -0.38 -5.68
C ALA A 189 -16.31 -0.50 -4.14
N ASN A 190 -15.13 -0.31 -3.56
CA ASN A 190 -14.95 -0.24 -2.11
C ASN A 190 -14.02 0.92 -1.73
N PRO A 191 -14.57 2.08 -1.33
CA PRO A 191 -13.77 3.26 -1.01
C PRO A 191 -12.82 3.07 0.17
N LEU A 192 -13.17 2.23 1.16
CA LEU A 192 -12.33 1.94 2.32
C LEU A 192 -10.98 1.37 1.90
N TYR A 193 -10.98 0.26 1.17
CA TYR A 193 -9.74 -0.44 0.80
C TYR A 193 -8.88 0.36 -0.17
N ASN A 194 -9.48 1.20 -1.03
CA ASN A 194 -8.73 2.15 -1.87
C ASN A 194 -8.02 3.21 -1.02
N ILE A 195 -8.66 3.72 0.04
CA ILE A 195 -7.98 4.62 0.99
C ILE A 195 -6.82 3.88 1.67
N LEU A 196 -7.06 2.69 2.22
CA LEU A 196 -6.05 1.92 2.94
C LEU A 196 -4.84 1.56 2.07
N GLU A 197 -5.08 1.12 0.83
CA GLU A 197 -4.04 0.82 -0.16
C GLU A 197 -3.20 2.08 -0.45
N GLY A 198 -3.88 3.21 -0.68
CA GLY A 198 -3.23 4.49 -0.89
C GLY A 198 -2.43 4.95 0.33
N ILE A 199 -2.90 4.70 1.55
CA ILE A 199 -2.15 4.98 2.78
C ILE A 199 -0.89 4.11 2.84
N ASN A 200 -1.03 2.79 2.69
CA ASN A 200 0.06 1.82 2.73
C ASN A 200 1.16 2.16 1.72
N ALA A 201 0.79 2.37 0.46
CA ALA A 201 1.72 2.69 -0.61
C ALA A 201 2.43 4.04 -0.36
N ASN A 202 1.69 5.08 0.03
CA ASN A 202 2.28 6.40 0.32
C ASN A 202 3.19 6.38 1.55
N LEU A 203 2.88 5.55 2.56
CA LEU A 203 3.72 5.37 3.76
C LEU A 203 5.12 4.89 3.38
N ARG A 204 5.23 3.90 2.50
CA ARG A 204 6.52 3.39 2.01
C ARG A 204 7.27 4.41 1.17
N GLY A 205 6.56 5.16 0.33
CA GLY A 205 7.16 6.27 -0.43
C GLY A 205 7.72 7.37 0.49
N LEU A 206 6.97 7.74 1.53
CA LEU A 206 7.38 8.73 2.52
C LEU A 206 8.61 8.25 3.32
N ARG A 207 8.61 7.00 3.79
CA ARG A 207 9.77 6.41 4.49
C ARG A 207 11.04 6.45 3.65
N LEU A 208 10.93 6.19 2.34
CA LEU A 208 12.06 6.30 1.43
C LEU A 208 12.57 7.74 1.36
N ILE A 209 11.69 8.73 1.23
CA ILE A 209 12.11 10.14 1.19
C ILE A 209 12.86 10.53 2.47
N LEU A 210 12.37 10.11 3.64
CA LEU A 210 13.03 10.37 4.92
C LEU A 210 14.39 9.66 5.00
N ALA A 211 14.49 8.41 4.54
CA ALA A 211 15.76 7.67 4.52
C ALA A 211 16.80 8.26 3.56
N PHE A 212 16.37 9.09 2.61
CA PHE A 212 17.21 9.74 1.60
C PHE A 212 17.15 11.27 1.68
N GLU A 213 16.85 11.82 2.87
CA GLU A 213 16.59 13.25 3.04
C GLU A 213 17.71 14.16 2.52
N ASP A 214 18.96 13.70 2.63
CA ASP A 214 20.19 14.37 2.15
C ASP A 214 20.28 14.47 0.62
N LYS A 215 19.50 13.68 -0.12
CA LYS A 215 19.55 13.54 -1.59
C LYS A 215 18.28 13.99 -2.29
N VAL A 216 17.20 14.25 -1.55
CA VAL A 216 15.89 14.59 -2.12
C VAL A 216 15.86 16.05 -2.57
N LYS A 217 15.64 16.26 -3.88
CA LYS A 217 15.42 17.60 -4.44
C LYS A 217 14.05 18.13 -4.05
N SER A 218 13.93 19.46 -3.90
CA SER A 218 12.72 20.14 -3.44
C SER A 218 11.43 19.86 -4.23
N GLY A 219 11.50 19.30 -5.44
CA GLY A 219 10.34 18.94 -6.26
C GLY A 219 9.70 17.58 -5.97
N LEU A 220 10.32 16.72 -5.15
CA LEU A 220 9.86 15.37 -4.83
C LEU A 220 9.13 15.30 -3.46
N ARG A 221 8.43 16.37 -3.09
CA ARG A 221 7.80 16.53 -1.76
C ARG A 221 6.30 16.24 -1.75
N GLY A 222 5.76 15.72 -2.85
CA GLY A 222 4.32 15.50 -3.03
C GLY A 222 3.78 14.36 -2.16
N GLU A 223 4.63 13.41 -1.80
CA GLU A 223 4.30 12.17 -1.11
C GLU A 223 3.73 12.45 0.27
N LEU A 224 4.32 13.37 1.05
CA LEU A 224 3.73 13.79 2.32
C LEU A 224 2.35 14.40 2.10
N LYS A 225 2.19 15.29 1.12
CA LYS A 225 0.90 15.91 0.79
C LYS A 225 -0.15 14.86 0.41
N TYR A 226 0.19 13.88 -0.43
CA TYR A 226 -0.72 12.80 -0.84
C TYR A 226 -1.06 11.88 0.33
N HIS A 227 -0.08 11.54 1.15
CA HIS A 227 -0.25 10.73 2.35
C HIS A 227 -1.21 11.39 3.34
N LEU A 228 -0.94 12.65 3.71
CA LEU A 228 -1.77 13.47 4.58
C LEU A 228 -3.24 13.52 4.11
N ARG A 229 -3.46 13.67 2.80
CA ARG A 229 -4.81 13.64 2.22
C ARG A 229 -5.50 12.29 2.38
N ARG A 230 -4.81 11.18 2.13
CA ARG A 230 -5.39 9.84 2.26
C ARG A 230 -5.78 9.52 3.70
N VAL A 231 -4.96 9.93 4.65
CA VAL A 231 -5.27 9.82 6.09
C VAL A 231 -6.50 10.63 6.46
N TYR A 232 -6.59 11.90 6.03
CA TYR A 232 -7.78 12.72 6.21
C TYR A 232 -9.06 12.09 5.60
N HIS A 233 -8.93 11.44 4.43
CA HIS A 233 -10.06 10.74 3.82
C HIS A 233 -10.51 9.54 4.65
N LEU A 234 -9.58 8.78 5.23
CA LEU A 234 -9.90 7.67 6.12
C LEU A 234 -10.72 8.16 7.32
N GLU A 235 -10.24 9.21 8.00
CA GLU A 235 -10.93 9.83 9.13
C GLU A 235 -12.36 10.26 8.76
N THR A 236 -12.48 11.01 7.66
CA THR A 236 -13.77 11.56 7.19
C THR A 236 -14.73 10.44 6.80
N TYR A 237 -14.21 9.40 6.14
CA TYR A 237 -15.00 8.24 5.73
C TYR A 237 -15.50 7.46 6.96
N LEU A 238 -14.64 7.17 7.93
CA LEU A 238 -15.03 6.48 9.17
C LEU A 238 -16.06 7.28 9.97
N ARG A 239 -15.91 8.61 10.04
CA ARG A 239 -16.90 9.49 10.67
C ARG A 239 -18.24 9.46 9.95
N PHE A 240 -18.23 9.54 8.62
CA PHE A 240 -19.43 9.40 7.79
C PHE A 240 -20.16 8.08 8.11
N LEU A 241 -19.42 6.97 8.15
CA LEU A 241 -20.01 5.67 8.47
C LEU A 241 -20.66 5.68 9.84
N ARG A 242 -19.96 6.18 10.86
CA ARG A 242 -20.49 6.20 12.22
C ARG A 242 -21.74 7.08 12.36
N GLU A 243 -21.76 8.25 11.73
CA GLU A 243 -22.82 9.25 11.90
C GLU A 243 -24.02 9.03 10.96
N LYS A 244 -23.76 8.60 9.72
CA LYS A 244 -24.76 8.55 8.64
C LYS A 244 -25.12 7.13 8.24
N SER A 245 -24.21 6.16 8.42
CA SER A 245 -24.40 4.77 8.01
C SER A 245 -24.06 3.78 9.14
N PRO A 246 -24.72 3.84 10.31
CA PRO A 246 -24.32 3.07 11.49
C PRO A 246 -24.43 1.55 11.31
N SER A 247 -25.22 1.06 10.35
CA SER A 247 -25.21 -0.36 9.95
C SER A 247 -23.87 -0.75 9.30
N GLU A 248 -23.37 0.09 8.40
CA GLU A 248 -22.10 -0.11 7.70
C GLU A 248 -20.92 0.03 8.65
N TRP A 249 -20.99 0.99 9.58
CA TRP A 249 -20.04 1.12 10.69
C TRP A 249 -19.92 -0.18 11.51
N LYS A 250 -21.06 -0.79 11.88
CA LYS A 250 -21.07 -2.06 12.61
C LYS A 250 -20.44 -3.22 11.86
N LYS A 251 -20.52 -3.23 10.52
CA LYS A 251 -19.84 -4.24 9.70
C LYS A 251 -18.33 -4.11 9.84
N ILE A 252 -17.79 -2.89 9.76
CA ILE A 252 -16.35 -2.65 9.98
C ILE A 252 -15.93 -3.02 11.39
N VAL A 253 -16.65 -2.53 12.40
CA VAL A 253 -16.33 -2.83 13.81
C VAL A 253 -16.37 -4.33 14.12
N GLY A 254 -17.22 -5.09 13.42
CA GLY A 254 -17.33 -6.53 13.57
C GLY A 254 -16.17 -7.33 12.96
N ASP A 255 -15.37 -6.71 12.09
CA ASP A 255 -14.23 -7.31 11.40
C ASP A 255 -12.93 -6.84 12.07
N LYS A 256 -12.38 -7.68 12.95
CA LYS A 256 -11.25 -7.32 13.80
C LYS A 256 -9.96 -7.16 13.02
N GLU A 257 -9.79 -7.92 11.95
CA GLU A 257 -8.65 -7.88 11.04
C GLU A 257 -8.62 -6.55 10.28
N ALA A 258 -9.76 -6.12 9.75
CA ALA A 258 -9.88 -4.81 9.10
C ALA A 258 -9.65 -3.66 10.08
N VAL A 259 -10.22 -3.74 11.28
CA VAL A 259 -9.98 -2.72 12.33
C VAL A 259 -8.50 -2.68 12.71
N PHE A 260 -7.88 -3.84 12.93
CA PHE A 260 -6.45 -3.92 13.21
C PHE A 260 -5.62 -3.25 12.11
N LEU A 261 -5.89 -3.54 10.83
CA LEU A 261 -5.14 -2.94 9.73
C LEU A 261 -5.34 -1.42 9.66
N ILE A 262 -6.57 -0.93 9.86
CA ILE A 262 -6.88 0.51 9.95
C ILE A 262 -6.03 1.16 11.05
N GLN A 263 -5.99 0.57 12.24
CA GLN A 263 -5.22 1.09 13.37
C GLN A 263 -3.71 1.05 13.11
N LYS A 264 -3.19 -0.05 12.57
CA LYS A 264 -1.76 -0.19 12.26
C LYS A 264 -1.33 0.85 11.22
N LEU A 265 -2.07 0.99 10.12
CA LEU A 265 -1.77 1.99 9.10
C LEU A 265 -1.87 3.42 9.66
N TRP A 266 -2.87 3.71 10.50
CA TRP A 266 -3.00 5.00 11.17
C TRP A 266 -1.81 5.29 12.10
N SER A 267 -1.46 4.38 13.01
CA SER A 267 -0.35 4.54 13.96
C SER A 267 0.99 4.71 13.23
N GLU A 268 1.22 3.92 12.17
CA GLU A 268 2.40 4.09 11.32
C GLU A 268 2.41 5.45 10.60
N SER A 269 1.26 5.89 10.08
CA SER A 269 1.10 7.23 9.50
C SER A 269 1.44 8.33 10.50
N GLU A 270 0.92 8.27 11.71
CA GLU A 270 1.21 9.27 12.76
C GLU A 270 2.71 9.38 13.02
N ARG A 271 3.37 8.24 13.18
CA ARG A 271 4.80 8.15 13.47
C ARG A 271 5.65 8.73 12.34
N GLU A 272 5.40 8.32 11.09
CA GLU A 272 6.22 8.78 9.97
C GLU A 272 5.94 10.23 9.58
N VAL A 273 4.70 10.71 9.71
CA VAL A 273 4.36 12.12 9.51
C VAL A 273 5.03 13.00 10.58
N LYS A 274 5.07 12.55 11.85
CA LYS A 274 5.77 13.28 12.91
C LYS A 274 7.26 13.43 12.58
N LYS A 275 7.93 12.35 12.18
CA LYS A 275 9.33 12.40 11.72
C LYS A 275 9.48 13.37 10.54
N ALA A 276 8.57 13.33 9.57
CA ALA A 276 8.63 14.23 8.43
C ALA A 276 8.58 15.72 8.83
N PHE A 277 7.77 16.08 9.81
CA PHE A 277 7.71 17.46 10.32
C PHE A 277 8.92 17.90 11.15
N GLU A 278 9.73 16.95 11.64
CA GLU A 278 11.01 17.23 12.30
C GLU A 278 12.13 17.55 11.29
N THR A 279 11.88 17.36 9.99
CA THR A 279 12.83 17.68 8.90
C THR A 279 12.53 19.04 8.24
N ASP A 280 13.57 19.69 7.73
CA ASP A 280 13.43 20.92 6.94
C ASP A 280 12.84 20.68 5.54
N LEU A 281 12.77 19.42 5.10
CA LEU A 281 12.27 19.05 3.77
C LEU A 281 10.80 19.43 3.56
N PHE A 282 10.00 19.42 4.63
CA PHE A 282 8.56 19.54 4.56
C PHE A 282 8.00 20.77 5.29
N SER A 283 8.84 21.80 5.48
CA SER A 283 8.46 23.06 6.14
C SER A 283 7.16 23.66 5.56
N ASP A 284 6.98 23.57 4.25
CA ASP A 284 5.83 24.12 3.53
C ASP A 284 4.50 23.43 3.88
N TYR A 285 4.56 22.23 4.46
CA TYR A 285 3.39 21.43 4.85
C TYR A 285 3.10 21.47 6.35
N GLN A 286 3.89 22.17 7.16
CA GLN A 286 3.66 22.27 8.60
C GLN A 286 2.27 22.86 8.93
N SER A 287 1.77 23.77 8.10
CA SER A 287 0.41 24.31 8.23
C SER A 287 -0.69 23.26 8.03
N ASN A 288 -0.41 22.18 7.28
CA ASN A 288 -1.35 21.08 7.03
C ASN A 288 -1.37 20.05 8.15
N GLN A 289 -0.45 20.12 9.13
CA GLN A 289 -0.42 19.21 10.28
C GLN A 289 -1.77 19.22 11.04
N LYS A 290 -2.41 20.39 11.15
CA LYS A 290 -3.70 20.55 11.83
C LYS A 290 -4.87 19.92 11.07
N LEU A 291 -4.76 19.74 9.75
CA LEU A 291 -5.81 19.10 8.94
C LEU A 291 -5.84 17.58 9.12
N VAL A 292 -4.70 16.98 9.44
CA VAL A 292 -4.54 15.51 9.55
C VAL A 292 -4.51 15.02 10.99
N PHE A 293 -4.17 15.89 11.95
CA PHE A 293 -4.24 15.56 13.36
C PHE A 293 -5.27 16.45 14.07
N ASN A 294 -6.41 16.68 13.43
CA ASN A 294 -7.52 17.35 14.13
C ASN A 294 -7.91 16.46 15.32
N PRO A 295 -7.76 16.92 16.58
CA PRO A 295 -8.10 16.11 17.75
C PRO A 295 -9.56 15.66 17.75
N GLU A 296 -10.46 16.43 17.13
CA GLU A 296 -11.87 16.07 16.97
C GLU A 296 -12.07 14.87 16.03
N ASN A 297 -11.19 14.70 15.03
CA ASN A 297 -11.22 13.56 14.12
C ASN A 297 -10.49 12.35 14.69
N ARG A 298 -9.39 12.55 15.44
CA ARG A 298 -8.62 11.45 16.07
C ARG A 298 -9.49 10.53 16.93
N GLY A 299 -10.53 11.08 17.56
CA GLY A 299 -11.47 10.31 18.36
C GLY A 299 -12.13 9.15 17.61
N ILE A 300 -12.23 9.20 16.27
CA ILE A 300 -12.86 8.14 15.48
C ILE A 300 -12.08 6.82 15.56
N PHE A 301 -10.75 6.87 15.60
CA PHE A 301 -9.91 5.68 15.71
C PHE A 301 -10.01 5.06 17.11
N ASN A 302 -10.02 5.88 18.16
CA ASN A 302 -10.26 5.41 19.53
C ASN A 302 -11.63 4.74 19.66
N HIS A 303 -12.66 5.32 19.05
CA HIS A 303 -13.99 4.70 19.01
C HIS A 303 -13.99 3.38 18.24
N LEU A 304 -13.32 3.32 17.09
CA LEU A 304 -13.21 2.10 16.29
C LEU A 304 -12.56 0.96 17.11
N GLU A 305 -11.44 1.24 17.78
CA GLU A 305 -10.71 0.29 18.61
C GLU A 305 -11.52 -0.19 19.82
N GLN A 306 -12.16 0.75 20.53
CA GLN A 306 -12.99 0.46 21.71
C GLN A 306 -14.21 -0.37 21.34
N GLU A 307 -14.91 -0.01 20.26
CA GLU A 307 -16.12 -0.71 19.82
C GLU A 307 -15.79 -2.10 19.25
N ALA A 308 -14.60 -2.28 18.64
CA ALA A 308 -14.11 -3.59 18.19
C ALA A 308 -13.53 -4.48 19.32
N GLY A 309 -13.32 -3.91 20.51
CA GLY A 309 -12.80 -4.61 21.68
C GLY A 309 -11.33 -5.00 21.56
N LEU A 310 -10.54 -4.28 20.75
CA LEU A 310 -9.13 -4.59 20.56
C LEU A 310 -8.25 -4.01 21.68
N GLY A 311 -8.61 -2.84 22.23
CA GLY A 311 -7.74 -2.08 23.14
C GLY A 311 -6.48 -1.56 22.43
N GLU A 312 -5.63 -0.81 23.13
CA GLU A 312 -4.49 -0.12 22.49
C GLU A 312 -3.57 -1.15 21.81
N ILE A 313 -3.41 -1.01 20.49
CA ILE A 313 -2.64 -1.94 19.62
C ILE A 313 -1.26 -1.34 19.27
N ASP A 314 -0.80 -0.37 20.05
CA ASP A 314 0.42 0.36 19.70
C ASP A 314 1.63 -0.58 19.60
N ASP A 315 2.34 -0.44 18.48
CA ASP A 315 3.58 -1.15 18.12
C ASP A 315 3.47 -2.67 17.88
N TRP A 316 2.26 -3.24 17.71
CA TRP A 316 2.15 -4.66 17.37
C TRP A 316 2.62 -4.94 15.93
N THR A 317 3.54 -5.87 15.81
CA THR A 317 3.97 -6.52 14.57
C THR A 317 2.93 -7.52 14.09
N LEU A 318 2.97 -7.88 12.81
CA LEU A 318 2.03 -8.86 12.24
C LEU A 318 2.18 -10.28 12.82
N ASP A 319 3.32 -10.59 13.43
CA ASP A 319 3.61 -11.89 14.03
C ASP A 319 3.32 -11.93 15.55
N ASP A 320 2.81 -10.84 16.13
CA ASP A 320 2.61 -10.78 17.57
C ASP A 320 1.55 -11.78 18.04
N ARG A 321 1.93 -12.61 19.03
CA ARG A 321 1.03 -13.59 19.65
C ARG A 321 -0.23 -12.93 20.25
N GLY A 322 -0.11 -11.67 20.65
CA GLY A 322 -1.22 -10.85 21.14
C GLY A 322 -2.37 -10.66 20.13
N LEU A 323 -2.10 -10.75 18.83
CA LEU A 323 -3.15 -10.67 17.79
C LEU A 323 -4.16 -11.82 17.93
N LYS A 324 -3.66 -13.05 18.04
CA LYS A 324 -4.52 -14.24 18.22
C LYS A 324 -5.29 -14.19 19.54
N GLU A 325 -4.68 -13.69 20.61
CA GLU A 325 -5.34 -13.53 21.91
C GLU A 325 -6.49 -12.50 21.86
N LYS A 326 -6.42 -11.53 20.95
CA LYS A 326 -7.51 -10.58 20.66
C LYS A 326 -8.54 -11.10 19.65
N GLY A 327 -8.33 -12.30 19.11
CA GLY A 327 -9.15 -12.90 18.06
C GLY A 327 -8.99 -12.20 16.72
N ILE A 328 -7.77 -11.75 16.41
CA ILE A 328 -7.36 -11.28 15.09
C ILE A 328 -6.60 -12.42 14.42
N GLU A 329 -7.13 -12.93 13.32
CA GLU A 329 -6.55 -14.02 12.52
C GLU A 329 -6.21 -13.51 11.12
N LEU A 330 -5.03 -12.91 10.98
CA LEU A 330 -4.53 -12.47 9.68
C LEU A 330 -4.07 -13.66 8.84
N ASP A 331 -4.55 -13.70 7.59
CA ASP A 331 -4.04 -14.59 6.56
C ASP A 331 -2.76 -13.96 5.99
N LEU A 332 -1.61 -14.53 6.38
CA LEU A 332 -0.27 -13.98 6.14
C LEU A 332 0.52 -14.90 5.21
N PHE A 333 1.08 -14.31 4.15
CA PHE A 333 2.09 -14.96 3.32
C PHE A 333 3.43 -14.24 3.42
N ARG A 334 4.51 -15.02 3.45
CA ARG A 334 5.90 -14.53 3.46
C ARG A 334 6.53 -14.81 2.09
N TYR A 335 7.39 -13.88 1.66
CA TYR A 335 8.09 -13.92 0.38
C TYR A 335 9.30 -14.84 0.34
#